data_AF-U6D3B7-F1
#
_entry.id   AF-U6D3B7-F1
#
_cell.length_a   1.000
_cell.length_b   1.000
_cell.length_c   1.000
_cell.angle_alpha   90.00
_cell.angle_beta   90.00
_cell.angle_gamma   90.00
#
_symmetry.space_group_name_H-M   'P 1'
#
loop_
_entity.id
_entity.type
_entity.pdbx_description
1 polymer ?
#
loop_
_entity_poly.entity_id
_entity_poly.type
_entity_poly.pdbx_seq_one_letter_code
_entity_poly.pdbx_strand_id
1 'polypeptide(L)'
;RWLRARNFDLQKSEDMLRKHMEFRKQQDLDNILSWKPSEVIQLYDSGGLSGYDYEGCPVWFDIIGTLDPKGLLLSASKQELIRKRIRVCELLLRECELQSQK
;
A
#
# COMPACT_ATOMS: atom_id res chain seq x y z
N ARG A 1 -2.12 16.40 3.69
CA ARG A 1 -2.45 15.15 4.42
C ARG A 1 -1.77 15.11 5.80
N TRP A 2 -0.46 15.32 5.86
CA TRP A 2 0.33 15.34 7.11
C TRP A 2 -0.16 16.34 8.17
N LEU A 3 -0.40 17.60 7.79
CA LEU A 3 -0.96 18.63 8.70
C LEU A 3 -2.29 18.17 9.35
N ARG A 4 -3.23 17.68 8.52
CA ARG A 4 -4.52 17.16 9.03
C ARG A 4 -4.32 15.96 9.96
N ALA A 5 -3.38 15.06 9.68
CA ALA A 5 -3.08 13.90 10.49
C ALA A 5 -2.46 14.23 11.87
N ARG A 6 -2.04 15.48 12.10
CA ARG A 6 -1.45 15.95 13.36
C ARG A 6 -2.14 17.21 13.88
N ASN A 7 -3.42 17.42 13.54
CA ASN A 7 -4.21 18.57 14.01
C ASN A 7 -3.53 19.92 13.74
N PHE A 8 -2.84 20.05 12.61
CA PHE A 8 -2.09 21.23 12.18
C PHE A 8 -0.93 21.64 13.12
N ASP A 9 -0.50 20.74 14.01
CA ASP A 9 0.76 20.88 14.77
C ASP A 9 1.94 20.82 13.79
N LEU A 10 2.63 21.95 13.61
CA LEU A 10 3.70 22.09 12.61
C LEU A 10 4.86 21.12 12.88
N GLN A 11 5.32 21.03 14.13
CA GLN A 11 6.49 20.24 14.47
C GLN A 11 6.22 18.75 14.30
N LYS A 12 5.08 18.26 14.79
CA LYS A 12 4.71 16.83 14.61
C LYS A 12 4.43 16.48 13.15
N SER A 13 3.89 17.43 12.38
CA SER A 13 3.62 17.23 10.95
C SER A 13 4.91 17.11 10.14
N GLU A 14 5.87 17.98 10.44
CA GLU A 14 7.21 17.94 9.83
C GLU A 14 7.92 16.64 10.17
N ASP A 15 7.93 16.23 11.44
CA ASP A 15 8.55 14.97 11.88
C ASP A 15 7.92 13.76 11.16
N MET A 16 6.60 13.75 11.01
CA MET A 16 5.89 12.67 10.30
C MET A 16 6.27 12.63 8.81
N LEU A 17 6.38 13.79 8.17
CA LEU A 17 6.81 13.88 6.77
C LEU A 17 8.27 13.41 6.60
N ARG A 18 9.20 13.88 7.45
CA ARG A 18 10.61 13.47 7.38
C ARG A 18 10.77 11.97 7.54
N LYS A 19 10.09 11.36 8.52
CA LYS A 19 10.05 9.90 8.71
C LYS A 19 9.49 9.16 7.49
N HIS A 20 8.45 9.71 6.87
CA HIS A 20 7.89 9.12 5.66
C HIS A 20 8.88 9.19 4.48
N MET A 21 9.61 10.30 4.31
CA MET A 21 10.64 10.42 3.27
C MET A 21 11.79 9.44 3.47
N GLU A 22 12.19 9.19 4.71
CA GLU A 22 13.17 8.16 5.04
C GLU A 22 12.64 6.75 4.71
N PHE A 23 11.39 6.47 5.07
CA PHE A 23 10.71 5.22 4.72
C PHE A 23 10.64 5.00 3.19
N ARG A 24 10.36 6.04 2.40
CA ARG A 24 10.38 5.97 0.93
C ARG A 24 11.72 5.50 0.40
N LYS A 25 12.82 6.05 0.94
CA LYS A 25 14.19 5.66 0.56
C LYS A 25 14.50 4.22 0.97
N GLN A 26 14.18 3.85 2.20
CA GLN A 26 14.47 2.50 2.74
C GLN A 26 13.73 1.39 1.98
N GLN A 27 12.50 1.64 1.52
CA GLN A 27 11.67 0.66 0.83
C GLN A 27 11.76 0.75 -0.71
N ASP A 28 12.54 1.68 -1.24
CA ASP A 28 12.64 1.97 -2.67
C ASP A 28 11.25 2.18 -3.30
N LEU A 29 10.49 3.11 -2.71
CA LEU A 29 9.09 3.34 -3.08
C LEU A 29 8.93 3.83 -4.52
N ASP A 30 9.95 4.47 -5.08
CA ASP A 30 9.89 5.01 -6.44
C ASP A 30 9.87 3.89 -7.50
N ASN A 31 10.46 2.72 -7.20
CA ASN A 31 10.47 1.57 -8.11
C ASN A 31 9.51 0.44 -7.70
N ILE A 32 8.81 0.55 -6.58
CA ILE A 32 8.04 -0.57 -5.99
C ILE A 32 6.94 -1.12 -6.91
N LEU A 33 6.40 -0.32 -7.82
CA LEU A 33 5.36 -0.79 -8.74
C LEU A 33 5.90 -1.82 -9.75
N SER A 34 7.19 -1.71 -10.10
CA SER A 34 7.90 -2.64 -10.99
C SER A 34 8.33 -3.92 -10.28
N TRP A 35 8.43 -3.89 -8.94
CA TRP A 35 8.77 -5.05 -8.13
C TRP A 35 7.68 -6.12 -8.21
N LYS A 36 8.09 -7.37 -8.44
CA LYS A 36 7.21 -8.53 -8.49
C LYS A 36 7.35 -9.35 -7.19
N PRO A 37 6.26 -9.57 -6.44
CA PRO A 37 6.27 -10.46 -5.28
C PRO A 37 6.51 -11.92 -5.68
N SER A 38 6.87 -12.78 -4.74
CA SER A 38 6.97 -14.23 -4.95
C SER A 38 5.64 -14.84 -5.41
N GLU A 39 5.73 -16.01 -6.04
CA GLU A 39 4.58 -16.74 -6.58
C GLU A 39 3.54 -17.04 -5.48
N VAL A 40 3.99 -17.42 -4.29
CA VAL A 40 3.12 -17.69 -3.14
C VAL A 40 2.26 -16.47 -2.81
N ILE A 41 2.86 -15.29 -2.74
CA ILE A 41 2.12 -14.05 -2.48
C ILE A 41 1.20 -13.71 -3.65
N GLN A 42 1.62 -13.91 -4.89
CA GLN A 42 0.78 -13.63 -6.06
C GLN A 42 -0.48 -14.51 -6.11
N LEU A 43 -0.35 -15.79 -5.75
CA LEU A 43 -1.43 -16.77 -5.85
C LEU A 43 -2.33 -16.80 -4.60
N TYR A 44 -1.77 -16.57 -3.41
CA TYR A 44 -2.47 -16.82 -2.14
C TYR A 44 -2.71 -15.57 -1.28
N ASP A 45 -2.08 -14.42 -1.56
CA ASP A 45 -2.45 -13.15 -0.92
C ASP A 45 -3.73 -12.61 -1.57
N SER A 46 -4.86 -13.04 -1.03
CA SER A 46 -6.19 -12.75 -1.56
C SER A 46 -6.56 -11.28 -1.40
N GLY A 47 -6.97 -10.67 -2.50
CA GLY A 47 -7.42 -9.28 -2.56
C GLY A 47 -7.03 -8.60 -3.86
N GLY A 48 -7.67 -7.48 -4.17
CA GLY A 48 -7.44 -6.80 -5.43
C GLY A 48 -8.17 -5.48 -5.58
N LEU A 49 -7.63 -4.65 -6.46
CA LEU A 49 -8.30 -3.45 -6.96
C LEU A 49 -9.41 -3.88 -7.92
N SER A 50 -10.64 -3.42 -7.66
CA SER A 50 -11.77 -3.70 -8.55
C SER A 50 -12.74 -2.53 -8.56
N GLY A 51 -12.73 -1.78 -9.66
CA GLY A 51 -13.67 -0.70 -9.91
C GLY A 51 -13.43 0.57 -9.08
N TYR A 52 -14.38 1.48 -9.21
CA TYR A 52 -14.42 2.78 -8.57
C TYR A 52 -15.81 3.01 -7.96
N ASP A 53 -15.88 3.77 -6.88
CA ASP A 53 -17.15 4.20 -6.33
C ASP A 53 -17.80 5.34 -7.14
N TYR A 54 -18.96 5.81 -6.69
CA TYR A 54 -19.71 6.88 -7.35
C TYR A 54 -18.98 8.24 -7.36
N GLU A 55 -18.00 8.44 -6.47
CA GLU A 55 -17.16 9.64 -6.39
C GLU A 55 -15.84 9.46 -7.16
N GLY A 56 -15.63 8.30 -7.78
CA GLY A 56 -14.43 7.99 -8.55
C GLY A 56 -13.26 7.47 -7.72
N CYS A 57 -13.45 7.16 -6.43
CA CYS A 57 -12.39 6.61 -5.59
C CYS A 57 -12.16 5.12 -5.90
N PRO A 58 -10.89 4.68 -6.05
CA PRO A 58 -10.57 3.28 -6.34
C PRO A 58 -10.94 2.36 -5.17
N VAL A 59 -11.54 1.20 -5.49
CA VAL A 59 -12.02 0.23 -4.48
C VAL A 59 -11.08 -0.97 -4.40
N TRP A 60 -10.57 -1.24 -3.20
CA TRP A 60 -9.75 -2.42 -2.89
C TRP A 60 -10.55 -3.43 -2.06
N PHE A 61 -10.53 -4.69 -2.47
CA PHE A 61 -11.15 -5.80 -1.74
C PHE A 61 -10.08 -6.60 -0.99
N ASP A 62 -10.26 -6.78 0.32
CA ASP A 62 -9.51 -7.75 1.11
C ASP A 62 -10.39 -8.95 1.44
N ILE A 63 -9.99 -10.14 0.98
CA ILE A 63 -10.77 -11.37 1.15
C ILE A 63 -10.18 -12.16 2.33
N ILE A 64 -10.65 -11.83 3.54
CA ILE A 64 -10.09 -12.39 4.78
C ILE A 64 -10.57 -13.83 5.04
N GLY A 65 -11.80 -14.17 4.65
CA GLY A 65 -12.41 -15.45 5.02
C GLY A 65 -11.69 -16.69 4.47
N THR A 66 -11.04 -16.57 3.32
CA THR A 66 -10.28 -17.66 2.66
C THR A 66 -8.77 -17.50 2.78
N LEU A 67 -8.30 -16.49 3.51
CA LEU A 67 -6.88 -16.26 3.71
C LEU A 67 -6.32 -17.37 4.62
N ASP A 68 -5.14 -17.90 4.30
CA ASP A 68 -4.35 -18.76 5.19
C ASP A 68 -3.14 -18.00 5.74
N PRO A 69 -3.26 -17.30 6.88
CA PRO A 69 -2.16 -16.55 7.47
C PRO A 69 -0.99 -17.46 7.86
N LYS A 70 -1.27 -18.71 8.25
CA LYS A 70 -0.23 -19.64 8.71
C LYS A 70 0.60 -20.13 7.53
N GLY A 71 -0.05 -20.54 6.44
CA GLY A 71 0.62 -20.90 5.18
C GLY A 71 1.46 -19.73 4.65
N LEU A 72 0.90 -18.52 4.58
CA LEU A 72 1.63 -17.35 4.10
C LEU A 72 2.87 -17.02 4.94
N LEU A 73 2.77 -17.07 6.27
CA LEU A 73 3.91 -16.79 7.15
C LEU A 73 4.97 -17.89 7.16
N LEU A 74 4.61 -19.12 6.78
CA LEU A 74 5.54 -20.24 6.64
C LEU A 74 6.19 -20.29 5.25
N SER A 75 5.54 -19.72 4.24
CA SER A 75 5.98 -19.79 2.83
C SER A 75 6.59 -18.48 2.29
N ALA A 76 6.36 -17.35 2.96
CA ALA A 76 6.92 -16.06 2.57
C ALA A 76 7.49 -15.30 3.77
N SER A 77 8.45 -14.42 3.53
CA SER A 77 9.01 -13.61 4.62
C SER A 77 8.03 -12.51 5.04
N LYS A 78 8.02 -12.17 6.34
CA LYS A 78 7.26 -11.04 6.87
C LYS A 78 7.56 -9.74 6.12
N GLN A 79 8.83 -9.52 5.76
CA GLN A 79 9.25 -8.32 5.01
C GLN A 79 8.61 -8.28 3.63
N GLU A 80 8.50 -9.42 2.95
CA GLU A 80 7.89 -9.50 1.63
C GLU A 80 6.37 -9.25 1.67
N LEU A 81 5.68 -9.80 2.67
CA LEU A 81 4.26 -9.53 2.91
C LEU A 81 4.01 -8.03 3.17
N ILE A 82 4.86 -7.41 4.00
CA ILE A 82 4.78 -5.96 4.24
C ILE A 82 5.05 -5.18 2.95
N ARG A 83 6.09 -5.54 2.20
CA ARG A 83 6.44 -4.88 0.93
C ARG A 83 5.32 -4.98 -0.10
N LYS A 84 4.63 -6.13 -0.17
CA LYS A 84 3.43 -6.32 -0.98
C LYS A 84 2.32 -5.35 -0.59
N ARG A 85 2.03 -5.17 0.70
CA ARG A 85 1.02 -4.20 1.16
C ARG A 85 1.41 -2.75 0.86
N ILE A 86 2.70 -2.41 0.98
CA ILE A 86 3.20 -1.09 0.57
C ILE A 86 3.00 -0.86 -0.93
N ARG A 87 3.29 -1.86 -1.78
CA ARG A 87 3.04 -1.80 -3.23
C ARG A 87 1.58 -1.55 -3.55
N VAL A 88 0.66 -2.18 -2.81
CA VAL A 88 -0.79 -1.96 -2.97
C VAL A 88 -1.15 -0.50 -2.65
N CYS A 89 -0.62 0.08 -1.57
CA CYS A 89 -0.87 1.49 -1.26
C CYS A 89 -0.39 2.44 -2.37
N GLU A 90 0.79 2.22 -2.94
CA GLU A 90 1.30 3.03 -4.06
C GLU A 90 0.47 2.84 -5.34
N LEU A 91 0.00 1.62 -5.61
CA LEU A 91 -0.90 1.36 -6.73
C LEU A 91 -2.20 2.16 -6.57
N LEU A 92 -2.82 2.12 -5.39
CA LEU A 92 -4.05 2.86 -5.12
C LEU A 92 -3.86 4.37 -5.20
N LEU A 93 -2.72 4.88 -4.71
CA LEU A 93 -2.37 6.29 -4.85
C LEU A 93 -2.26 6.71 -6.32
N ARG A 94 -1.61 5.89 -7.16
CA ARG A 94 -1.52 6.13 -8.60
C ARG A 94 -2.89 6.14 -9.26
N GLU A 95 -3.78 5.23 -8.92
CA GLU A 95 -5.15 5.24 -9.46
C GLU A 95 -5.92 6.49 -9.02
N CYS A 96 -5.76 6.95 -7.77
CA CYS A 96 -6.34 8.22 -7.34
C CYS A 96 -5.82 9.42 -8.16
N GLU A 97 -4.52 9.44 -8.49
CA GLU A 97 -3.93 10.49 -9.33
C GLU A 97 -4.49 10.46 -10.75
N LEU A 98 -4.62 9.26 -11.34
CA LEU A 98 -5.22 9.08 -12.67
C LEU A 98 -6.68 9.52 -12.71
N GLN A 99 -7.46 9.21 -11.67
CA GLN A 99 -8.86 9.63 -11.58
C GLN A 99 -9.01 11.13 -11.36
N SER A 100 -8.07 11.78 -10.66
CA SER A 100 -8.11 13.23 -10.44
C SER A 100 -7.77 14.04 -11.70
N GLN A 101 -7.20 13.40 -12.73
CA GLN A 101 -6.87 14.02 -14.02
C GLN A 101 -7.99 13.88 -15.06
N LYS A 102 -9.00 13.03 -14.80
CA LYS A 102 -10.18 12.89 -15.66
C LYS A 102 -11.21 13.96 -15.33
#